data_AF-A0A7Y2G7L3-F1
#
_entry.id   AF-A0A7Y2G7L3-F1
#
_cell.length_a   1.000
_cell.length_b   1.000
_cell.length_c   1.000
_cell.angle_alpha   90.00
_cell.angle_beta   90.00
_cell.angle_gamma   90.00
#
_symmetry.space_group_name_H-M   'P 1'
#
loop_
_entity.id
_entity.type
_entity.pdbx_description
1 polymer ?
#
loop_
_entity_poly.entity_id
_entity_poly.type
_entity_poly.pdbx_seq_one_letter_code
_entity_poly.pdbx_strand_id
1 'polypeptide(L)'
;MNVLAHAWLAARAGESMVGHLLGDFVKGRRPEAAWDGELLHGIRRHRRIDAYTDDHPAVQRSVRRFRGEFRRWGGVLTDMYYDHVLAREWEELGDGTLRD
;
A
#
# COMPACT_ATOMS: atom_id res chain seq x y z
N MET A 1 1.63 -4.20 3.90
CA MET A 1 2.51 -3.28 3.17
C MET A 1 2.62 -3.71 1.72
N ASN A 2 2.08 -2.87 0.84
CA ASN A 2 2.04 -3.01 -0.63
C ASN A 2 2.86 -1.83 -1.22
N VAL A 3 4.18 -1.89 -1.09
CA VAL A 3 5.14 -0.79 -1.37
C VAL A 3 5.03 -0.32 -2.82
N LEU A 4 5.05 -1.24 -3.79
CA LEU A 4 5.04 -0.88 -5.20
C LEU A 4 3.72 -0.23 -5.56
N ALA A 5 2.59 -0.79 -5.10
CA ALA A 5 1.28 -0.21 -5.34
C ALA A 5 1.16 1.22 -4.79
N HIS A 6 1.61 1.47 -3.55
CA HIS A 6 1.58 2.80 -2.95
C HIS A 6 2.51 3.78 -3.66
N ALA A 7 3.71 3.37 -4.04
CA ALA A 7 4.63 4.21 -4.82
C ALA A 7 4.07 4.57 -6.20
N TRP A 8 3.45 3.60 -6.88
CA TRP A 8 2.82 3.81 -8.19
C TRP A 8 1.61 4.75 -8.10
N LEU A 9 0.71 4.54 -7.13
CA LEU A 9 -0.44 5.41 -6.91
C LEU A 9 -0.03 6.84 -6.53
N ALA A 10 1.03 6.99 -5.73
CA ALA A 10 1.61 8.30 -5.42
C ALA A 10 2.09 9.01 -6.68
N ALA A 11 2.88 8.33 -7.51
CA ALA A 11 3.41 8.88 -8.76
C ALA A 11 2.28 9.29 -9.72
N ARG A 12 1.26 8.43 -9.87
CA ARG A 12 0.10 8.69 -10.74
C ARG A 12 -0.74 9.87 -10.25
N ALA A 13 -0.86 10.05 -8.94
CA ALA A 13 -1.61 11.16 -8.34
C ALA A 13 -0.81 12.46 -8.24
N GLY A 14 0.49 12.45 -8.56
CA GLY A 14 1.38 13.60 -8.33
C GLY A 14 1.56 13.91 -6.84
N GLU A 15 1.47 12.91 -5.98
CA GLU A 15 1.56 13.04 -4.53
C GLU A 15 2.93 12.62 -4.02
N SER A 16 3.27 13.02 -2.79
CA SER A 16 4.55 12.68 -2.18
C SER A 16 4.70 11.16 -2.00
N MET A 17 5.57 10.55 -2.81
CA MET A 17 5.93 9.13 -2.68
C MET A 17 6.46 8.79 -1.28
N VAL A 18 7.29 9.68 -0.71
CA VAL A 18 7.79 9.54 0.66
C VAL A 18 6.64 9.54 1.66
N GLY A 19 5.66 10.43 1.51
CA GLY A 19 4.47 10.46 2.35
C GLY A 19 3.68 9.17 2.29
N HIS A 20 3.48 8.59 1.09
CA HIS A 20 2.81 7.30 0.94
C HIS A 20 3.58 6.18 1.65
N LEU A 21 4.88 6.03 1.38
CA LEU A 21 5.69 4.98 2.00
C LEU A 21 5.81 5.11 3.53
N LEU A 22 5.75 6.34 4.07
CA LEU A 22 5.77 6.57 5.51
C LEU A 22 4.47 6.15 6.22
N GLY A 23 3.37 5.90 5.49
CA GLY A 23 2.07 5.56 6.06
C GLY A 23 2.08 4.36 7.02
N ASP A 24 2.90 3.36 6.72
CA ASP A 24 3.07 2.15 7.56
C ASP A 24 3.96 2.38 8.81
N PHE A 25 4.81 3.41 8.78
CA PHE A 25 5.77 3.70 9.86
C PHE A 25 5.25 4.73 10.86
N VAL A 26 4.34 5.61 10.41
CA VAL A 26 3.80 6.69 11.23
C VAL A 26 2.55 6.22 11.96
N LYS A 27 2.66 5.98 13.26
CA LYS A 27 1.53 5.57 14.11
C LYS A 27 0.92 6.76 14.86
N GLY A 28 -0.42 6.83 14.88
CA GLY A 28 -1.18 7.83 15.63
C GLY A 28 -1.21 9.24 15.00
N ARG A 29 -1.78 10.21 15.74
CA ARG A 29 -1.99 11.62 15.30
C ARG A 29 -0.84 12.57 15.65
N ARG A 30 0.14 12.12 16.43
CA ARG A 30 1.04 13.01 17.18
C ARG A 30 2.27 13.57 16.45
N PRO A 31 2.64 13.17 15.22
CA PRO A 31 3.62 13.94 14.46
C PRO A 31 3.00 14.92 13.45
N GLU A 32 1.67 14.94 13.24
CA GLU A 32 1.05 15.66 12.11
C GLU A 32 1.32 17.17 12.10
N ALA A 33 1.56 17.79 13.27
CA ALA A 33 1.80 19.23 13.37
C ALA A 33 3.22 19.68 12.98
N ALA A 34 4.18 18.74 12.88
CA ALA A 34 5.59 19.05 12.59
C ALA A 34 6.02 18.61 11.17
N TRP A 35 5.08 18.06 10.40
CA TRP A 35 5.38 17.44 9.11
C TRP A 35 4.97 18.37 7.97
N ASP A 36 5.76 18.33 6.90
CA ASP A 36 5.43 19.02 5.66
C ASP A 36 4.02 18.61 5.17
N GLY A 37 3.29 19.57 4.59
CA GLY A 37 1.90 19.39 4.18
C GLY A 37 1.73 18.29 3.14
N GLU A 38 2.67 18.13 2.21
CA GLU A 38 2.63 17.10 1.17
C GLU A 38 2.91 15.71 1.75
N LEU A 39 3.86 15.62 2.69
CA LEU A 39 4.14 14.37 3.41
C LEU A 39 2.90 13.91 4.19
N LEU A 40 2.27 14.83 4.93
CA LEU A 40 1.07 14.52 5.70
C LEU A 40 -0.10 14.11 4.81
N HIS A 41 -0.26 14.76 3.66
CA HIS A 41 -1.25 14.36 2.66
C HIS A 41 -1.00 12.94 2.16
N GLY A 42 0.24 12.60 1.80
CA GLY A 42 0.62 11.26 1.35
C GLY A 42 0.33 10.18 2.41
N ILE A 43 0.67 10.42 3.67
CA ILE A 43 0.39 9.48 4.79
C ILE A 43 -1.12 9.26 4.94
N ARG A 44 -1.90 10.34 4.88
CA ARG A 44 -3.37 10.27 4.95
C ARG A 44 -3.95 9.58 3.72
N ARG A 45 -3.30 9.69 2.55
CA ARG A 45 -3.71 8.97 1.34
C ARG A 45 -3.43 7.47 1.48
N HIS A 46 -2.23 7.08 1.89
CA HIS A 46 -1.85 5.69 2.19
C HIS A 46 -2.88 5.01 3.09
N ARG A 47 -3.16 5.60 4.26
CA ARG A 47 -4.13 5.06 5.23
C ARG A 47 -5.54 4.92 4.65
N ARG A 48 -5.95 5.81 3.75
CA ARG A 48 -7.26 5.73 3.08
C ARG A 48 -7.30 4.62 2.03
N ILE A 49 -6.20 4.39 1.31
CA ILE A 49 -6.06 3.29 0.37
C ILE A 49 -6.12 1.97 1.14
N ASP A 50 -5.30 1.82 2.18
CA ASP A 50 -5.28 0.62 3.02
C ASP A 50 -6.65 0.32 3.63
N ALA A 51 -7.32 1.32 4.22
CA ALA A 51 -8.65 1.12 4.78
C ALA A 51 -9.68 0.67 3.73
N TYR A 52 -9.57 1.17 2.50
CA TYR A 52 -10.43 0.75 1.39
C TYR A 52 -10.12 -0.68 0.94
N THR A 53 -8.84 -1.04 0.78
CA THR A 53 -8.44 -2.38 0.33
C THR A 53 -8.70 -3.44 1.39
N ASP A 54 -8.45 -3.10 2.67
CA ASP A 54 -8.67 -4.00 3.79
C ASP A 54 -10.16 -4.34 3.95
N ASP A 55 -11.08 -3.40 3.71
CA ASP A 55 -12.52 -3.69 3.76
C ASP A 55 -13.02 -4.44 2.51
N HIS A 56 -12.26 -4.41 1.42
CA HIS A 56 -12.74 -4.95 0.15
C HIS A 56 -12.94 -6.50 0.19
N PRO A 57 -14.11 -7.03 -0.19
CA PRO A 57 -14.42 -8.45 -0.08
C PRO A 57 -13.43 -9.38 -0.80
N ALA A 58 -12.81 -8.92 -1.89
CA ALA A 58 -11.81 -9.72 -2.60
C ALA A 58 -10.52 -9.90 -1.80
N VAL A 59 -10.03 -8.84 -1.16
CA VAL A 59 -8.82 -8.87 -0.31
C VAL A 59 -9.08 -9.75 0.91
N GLN A 60 -10.23 -9.55 1.55
CA GLN A 60 -10.69 -10.38 2.65
C GLN A 60 -10.79 -11.88 2.30
N ARG A 61 -11.22 -12.22 1.07
CA ARG A 61 -11.19 -13.60 0.58
C ARG A 61 -9.76 -14.12 0.42
N SER A 62 -8.83 -13.31 -0.07
CA SER A 62 -7.40 -13.67 -0.21
C SER A 62 -6.78 -13.98 1.15
N VAL A 63 -6.94 -13.07 2.12
CA VAL A 63 -6.43 -13.23 3.49
C VAL A 63 -6.98 -14.51 4.15
N ARG A 64 -8.26 -14.83 3.96
CA ARG A 64 -8.90 -16.04 4.52
C ARG A 64 -8.36 -17.37 3.98
N ARG A 65 -7.54 -17.36 2.92
CA ARG A 65 -6.88 -18.59 2.42
C ARG A 65 -5.77 -19.05 3.36
N PHE A 66 -5.16 -18.14 4.12
CA PHE A 66 -4.12 -18.46 5.07
C PHE A 66 -4.71 -19.03 6.37
N ARG A 67 -4.22 -20.19 6.81
CA ARG A 67 -4.70 -20.94 7.99
C ARG A 67 -3.55 -21.29 8.92
N GLY A 68 -3.87 -21.78 10.12
CA GLY A 68 -2.89 -22.24 11.10
C GLY A 68 -1.92 -21.11 11.50
N GLU A 69 -0.62 -21.40 11.47
CA GLU A 69 0.44 -20.46 11.82
C GLU A 69 0.50 -19.22 10.90
N PHE A 70 0.01 -19.33 9.66
CA PHE A 70 0.02 -18.24 8.68
C PHE A 70 -1.16 -17.28 8.82
N ARG A 71 -2.19 -17.62 9.61
CA ARG A 71 -3.40 -16.79 9.77
C ARG A 71 -3.08 -15.37 10.21
N ARG A 72 -2.13 -15.20 11.15
CA ARG A 72 -1.73 -13.88 11.67
C ARG A 72 -0.97 -13.03 10.65
N TRP A 73 -0.42 -13.66 9.63
CA TRP A 73 0.39 -13.02 8.60
C TRP A 73 -0.38 -12.85 7.28
N GLY A 74 -1.63 -13.33 7.21
CA GLY A 74 -2.38 -13.40 5.95
C GLY A 74 -2.52 -12.05 5.24
N GLY A 75 -2.67 -10.94 5.97
CA GLY A 75 -2.66 -9.59 5.39
C GLY A 75 -1.33 -9.26 4.73
N VAL A 76 -0.23 -9.32 5.50
CA VAL A 76 1.13 -9.05 5.00
C VAL A 76 1.49 -9.93 3.80
N LEU A 77 1.18 -11.23 3.86
CA LEU A 77 1.44 -12.16 2.75
C LEU A 77 0.59 -11.84 1.51
N THR A 78 -0.65 -11.37 1.71
CA THR A 78 -1.52 -10.93 0.62
C THR A 78 -0.96 -9.67 -0.04
N ASP A 79 -0.49 -8.71 0.74
CA ASP A 79 0.07 -7.47 0.22
C ASP A 79 1.35 -7.75 -0.60
N MET A 80 2.27 -8.54 -0.05
CA MET A 80 3.48 -8.96 -0.77
C MET A 80 3.14 -9.68 -2.08
N TYR A 81 2.11 -10.52 -2.05
CA TYR A 81 1.65 -11.23 -3.24
C TYR A 81 1.05 -10.28 -4.28
N TYR A 82 0.31 -9.25 -3.87
CA TYR A 82 -0.24 -8.26 -4.79
C TYR A 82 0.83 -7.37 -5.41
N ASP A 83 1.81 -6.91 -4.65
CA ASP A 83 2.99 -6.22 -5.21
C ASP A 83 3.74 -7.12 -6.18
N HIS A 84 3.90 -8.41 -5.87
CA HIS A 84 4.54 -9.37 -6.78
C HIS A 84 3.75 -9.52 -8.09
N VAL A 85 2.44 -9.66 -8.03
CA VAL A 85 1.58 -9.74 -9.23
C VAL A 85 1.64 -8.44 -10.02
N LEU A 86 1.57 -7.28 -9.35
CA LEU A 86 1.67 -5.97 -10.00
C LEU A 86 3.02 -5.79 -10.72
N ALA A 87 4.13 -6.20 -10.08
CA ALA A 87 5.45 -6.12 -10.68
C ALA A 87 5.59 -7.07 -11.88
N ARG A 88 5.09 -8.30 -11.73
CA ARG A 88 5.17 -9.34 -12.76
C ARG A 88 4.33 -9.00 -13.99
N GLU A 89 3.12 -8.49 -13.77
CA GLU A 89 2.14 -8.18 -14.83
C GLU A 89 2.13 -6.65 -15.11
N TRP A 90 3.26 -5.98 -14.90
CA TRP A 90 3.34 -4.51 -14.98
C TRP A 90 2.98 -3.96 -16.36
N GLU A 91 3.34 -4.68 -17.43
CA GLU A 91 3.00 -4.28 -18.80
C GLU A 91 1.48 -4.14 -19.03
N GLU A 92 0.68 -4.92 -18.31
CA GLU A 92 -0.79 -4.89 -18.42
C GLU A 92 -1.45 -3.99 -17.39
N LEU A 93 -0.91 -3.95 -16.16
CA LEU A 93 -1.56 -3.29 -15.01
C LEU A 93 -0.98 -1.92 -14.66
N GLY A 94 0.29 -1.68 -14.99
CA GLY A 94 1.04 -0.49 -14.63
C GLY A 94 1.00 0.59 -15.72
N ASP A 95 1.62 1.73 -15.42
CA ASP A 95 1.87 2.79 -16.40
C ASP A 95 3.36 2.78 -16.79
N GLY A 96 3.65 2.73 -18.08
CA GLY A 96 5.03 2.80 -18.59
C GLY A 96 5.88 1.56 -18.27
N THR A 97 7.19 1.74 -18.08
CA THR A 97 8.13 0.64 -17.85
C THR A 97 8.54 0.55 -16.39
N LEU A 98 8.34 -0.62 -15.78
CA LEU A 98 9.00 -0.99 -14.53
C LEU A 98 10.41 -1.46 -14.87
N ARG A 99 11.41 -0.69 -14.45
CA ARG A 99 12.81 -1.08 -14.65
C ARG A 99 13.23 -2.06 -13.56
N ASP A 100 14.02 -3.04 -13.94
CA ASP A 100 14.72 -3.95 -13.02
C ASP A 100 15.67 -3.20 -12.07
#